data_AF-A0A6J1WJ27-F1
#
_entry.id   AF-A0A6J1WJ27-F1
#
_cell.length_a   1.000
_cell.length_b   1.000
_cell.length_c   1.000
_cell.angle_alpha   90.00
_cell.angle_beta   90.00
_cell.angle_gamma   90.00
#
_symmetry.space_group_name_H-M   'P 1'
#
loop_
_entity.id
_entity.type
_entity.pdbx_description
1 polymer ?
#
loop_
_entity_poly.entity_id
_entity_poly.type
_entity_poly.pdbx_seq_one_letter_code
_entity_poly.pdbx_strand_id
1 'polypeptide(L)'
;MANPIMLFLFCLCYFTRSVEVSDENKLFPHLQYIENSHTLPVPEVCTELLNNFAQSASNFTLCSIKNAWPVTLCKECIDQYVMFKSKYDELLKTVENGTSCKTIYISHDRLDAVLEYYNGILNVWEKGNCNACYDWSGPVPVLSNDTKHFDKMFKETMNCIATNSTTTNMSDEVCERCMQSYLQLDLFYRSLSKDSIGLDSVCFDIVDSMNTTRSIWSKDLNCCKLRKTPEVIFLVCTGIISFLPILFYVAVRFCSPIRALPNILKESRFKQSFLRSSSGRIN
;
A
#
# COMPACT_ATOMS: atom_id res chain seq x y z
N MET A 1 10.85 -63.54 57.15
CA MET A 1 10.13 -62.27 57.36
C MET A 1 10.66 -61.25 56.38
N ALA A 2 9.91 -61.03 55.30
CA ALA A 2 10.11 -59.99 54.29
C ALA A 2 8.72 -59.63 53.71
N ASN A 3 8.55 -58.34 53.42
CA ASN A 3 7.33 -57.53 53.31
C ASN A 3 6.26 -57.92 52.26
N PRO A 4 4.96 -57.70 52.52
CA PRO A 4 3.85 -57.95 51.60
C PRO A 4 3.63 -56.83 50.54
N ILE A 5 4.64 -56.01 50.25
CA ILE A 5 4.53 -54.88 49.31
C ILE A 5 5.01 -55.26 47.89
N MET A 6 5.67 -56.42 47.73
CA MET A 6 6.17 -56.91 46.42
C MET A 6 5.15 -57.65 45.56
N LEU A 7 3.90 -57.81 46.03
CA LEU A 7 2.82 -58.48 45.28
C LEU A 7 1.96 -57.51 44.45
N PHE A 8 2.08 -56.19 44.67
CA PHE A 8 1.30 -55.20 43.92
C PHE A 8 1.98 -54.67 42.65
N LEU A 9 3.28 -54.88 42.47
CA LEU A 9 4.01 -54.41 41.29
C LEU A 9 4.07 -55.42 40.14
N PHE A 10 3.75 -56.69 40.38
CA PHE A 10 3.70 -57.70 39.30
C PHE A 10 2.35 -57.76 38.57
N CYS A 11 1.32 -57.03 39.03
CA CYS A 11 0.00 -57.01 38.38
C CYS A 11 -0.16 -55.94 37.30
N LEU A 12 0.74 -54.94 37.23
CA LEU A 12 0.67 -53.87 36.22
C LEU A 12 1.55 -54.10 34.98
N CYS A 13 2.33 -55.19 34.95
CA CYS A 13 3.13 -55.57 33.77
C CYS A 13 2.50 -56.67 32.91
N TYR A 14 1.31 -57.18 33.25
CA TYR A 14 0.61 -58.21 32.48
C TYR A 14 -0.44 -57.67 31.49
N PHE A 15 -0.51 -56.34 31.31
CA PHE A 15 -1.40 -55.70 30.32
C PHE A 15 -0.65 -55.14 29.10
N THR A 16 0.38 -55.84 28.61
CA THR A 16 0.80 -55.74 27.20
C THR A 16 0.20 -56.91 26.44
N ARG A 17 -1.11 -56.81 26.15
CA ARG A 17 -1.76 -57.69 25.18
C ARG A 17 -1.26 -57.30 23.80
N SER A 18 -0.39 -58.13 23.25
CA SER A 18 -0.09 -58.19 21.82
C SER A 18 -1.39 -58.22 21.02
N VAL A 19 -1.65 -57.18 20.24
CA VAL A 19 -2.62 -57.24 19.15
C VAL A 19 -1.95 -58.02 18.03
N GLU A 20 -2.34 -59.28 17.86
CA GLU A 20 -1.99 -60.09 16.69
C GLU A 20 -2.63 -59.44 15.46
N VAL A 21 -1.79 -58.86 14.59
CA VAL A 21 -2.17 -58.41 13.25
C VAL A 21 -2.52 -59.67 12.45
N SER A 22 -3.82 -59.92 12.30
CA SER A 22 -4.37 -60.94 11.43
C SER A 22 -5.25 -60.28 10.37
N ASP A 23 -4.85 -60.46 9.11
CA ASP A 23 -5.56 -60.18 7.86
C ASP A 23 -6.07 -58.74 7.60
N GLU A 24 -5.18 -57.87 7.13
CA GLU A 24 -5.52 -56.54 6.56
C GLU A 24 -6.15 -56.58 5.15
N ASN A 25 -6.36 -57.76 4.54
CA ASN A 25 -6.80 -57.82 3.14
C ASN A 25 -8.32 -57.92 2.90
N LYS A 26 -9.17 -57.59 3.87
CA LYS A 26 -10.63 -57.75 3.69
C LYS A 26 -11.57 -56.66 4.21
N LEU A 27 -11.09 -55.46 4.56
CA LEU A 27 -11.97 -54.47 5.22
C LEU A 27 -12.45 -53.27 4.40
N PHE A 28 -11.92 -52.96 3.20
CA PHE A 28 -12.38 -51.76 2.48
C PHE A 28 -12.41 -51.91 0.94
N PRO A 29 -13.47 -52.50 0.36
CA PRO A 29 -13.68 -52.45 -1.10
C PRO A 29 -13.83 -51.02 -1.65
N HIS A 30 -14.11 -50.03 -0.79
CA HIS A 30 -14.17 -48.61 -1.16
C HIS A 30 -12.78 -47.97 -1.35
N LEU A 31 -11.72 -48.48 -0.72
CA LEU A 31 -10.36 -47.96 -0.93
C LEU A 31 -9.79 -48.35 -2.30
N GLN A 32 -10.13 -49.55 -2.79
CA GLN A 32 -9.83 -49.97 -4.16
C GLN A 32 -10.58 -49.15 -5.22
N TYR A 33 -11.73 -48.55 -4.86
CA TYR A 33 -12.50 -47.72 -5.79
C TYR A 33 -11.86 -46.32 -5.96
N ILE A 34 -11.26 -45.77 -4.90
CA ILE A 34 -10.60 -44.45 -4.94
C ILE A 34 -9.32 -44.49 -5.79
N GLU A 35 -8.57 -45.60 -5.74
CA GLU A 35 -7.37 -45.79 -6.56
C GLU A 35 -7.69 -45.90 -8.06
N ASN A 36 -8.90 -46.38 -8.40
CA ASN A 36 -9.34 -46.59 -9.78
C ASN A 36 -10.25 -45.47 -10.34
N SER A 37 -10.73 -44.54 -9.52
CA SER A 37 -11.56 -43.40 -9.98
C SER A 37 -10.74 -42.18 -10.43
N HIS A 38 -9.41 -42.24 -10.37
CA HIS A 38 -8.48 -41.16 -10.71
C HIS A 38 -7.56 -41.49 -11.90
N THR A 39 -8.04 -42.15 -12.96
CA THR A 39 -7.18 -42.41 -14.13
C THR A 39 -7.93 -42.31 -15.45
N LEU A 40 -8.40 -41.11 -15.78
CA LEU A 40 -8.05 -40.64 -17.13
C LEU A 40 -6.55 -40.33 -17.06
N PRO A 41 -5.69 -41.04 -17.82
CA PRO A 41 -4.27 -40.73 -17.83
C PRO A 41 -4.13 -39.27 -18.25
N VAL A 42 -3.67 -38.43 -17.32
CA VAL A 42 -3.40 -37.02 -17.61
C VAL A 42 -2.36 -36.99 -18.72
N PRO A 43 -2.62 -36.29 -19.84
CA PRO A 43 -1.63 -36.20 -20.92
C PRO A 43 -0.30 -35.70 -20.38
N GLU A 44 0.80 -36.34 -20.77
CA GLU A 44 2.16 -35.97 -20.33
C GLU A 44 2.45 -34.49 -20.63
N VAL A 45 2.00 -34.02 -21.80
CA VAL A 45 2.07 -32.60 -22.23
C VAL A 45 1.43 -31.66 -21.21
N CYS A 46 0.27 -32.02 -20.64
CA CYS A 46 -0.38 -31.17 -19.63
C CYS A 46 0.44 -31.11 -18.33
N THR A 47 1.08 -32.21 -17.95
CA THR A 47 1.95 -32.27 -16.76
C THR A 47 3.21 -31.42 -16.96
N GLU A 48 3.80 -31.47 -18.16
CA GLU A 48 4.94 -30.63 -18.53
C GLU A 48 4.57 -29.14 -18.50
N LEU A 49 3.43 -28.76 -19.09
CA LEU A 49 2.95 -27.38 -19.07
C LEU A 49 2.70 -26.86 -17.65
N LEU A 50 2.15 -27.69 -16.77
CA LEU A 50 1.98 -27.34 -15.36
C LEU A 50 3.33 -27.09 -14.68
N ASN A 51 4.32 -27.97 -14.90
CA ASN A 51 5.66 -27.80 -14.35
C ASN A 51 6.34 -26.52 -14.86
N ASN A 52 6.20 -26.22 -16.15
CA ASN A 52 6.72 -24.99 -16.75
C ASN A 52 6.05 -23.73 -16.17
N PHE A 53 4.72 -23.77 -15.97
CA PHE A 53 4.00 -22.70 -15.27
C PHE A 53 4.53 -22.52 -13.84
N ALA A 54 4.61 -23.60 -13.05
CA ALA A 54 5.10 -23.56 -11.68
C ALA A 54 6.52 -23.00 -11.57
N GLN A 55 7.41 -23.41 -12.48
CA GLN A 55 8.78 -22.90 -12.53
C GLN A 55 8.82 -21.41 -12.87
N SER A 56 8.05 -20.97 -13.88
CA SER A 56 7.97 -19.55 -14.25
C SER A 56 7.40 -18.66 -13.13
N ALA A 57 6.38 -19.16 -12.41
CA ALA A 57 5.80 -18.47 -11.25
C ALA A 57 6.81 -18.36 -10.08
N SER A 58 7.56 -19.43 -9.82
CA SER A 58 8.63 -19.44 -8.81
C SER A 58 9.75 -18.45 -9.16
N ASN A 59 10.18 -18.42 -10.43
CA ASN A 59 11.21 -17.50 -10.90
C ASN A 59 10.77 -16.03 -10.78
N PHE A 60 9.53 -15.71 -11.16
CA PHE A 60 8.99 -14.36 -10.96
C PHE A 60 8.95 -14.01 -9.47
N THR A 61 8.45 -14.91 -8.63
CA THR A 61 8.38 -14.69 -7.18
C THR A 61 9.76 -14.43 -6.59
N LEU A 62 10.76 -15.24 -6.93
CA LEU A 62 12.14 -15.04 -6.51
C LEU A 62 12.68 -13.67 -6.95
N CYS A 63 12.46 -13.29 -8.20
CA CYS A 63 12.88 -12.00 -8.73
C CYS A 63 12.21 -10.84 -7.98
N SER A 64 10.89 -10.93 -7.79
CA SER A 64 10.09 -9.89 -7.14
C SER A 64 10.57 -9.59 -5.72
N ILE A 65 10.85 -10.63 -4.94
CA ILE A 65 11.31 -10.51 -3.55
C ILE A 65 12.72 -9.92 -3.50
N LYS A 66 13.62 -10.32 -4.42
CA LYS A 66 14.98 -9.78 -4.48
C LYS A 66 15.03 -8.29 -4.88
N ASN A 67 14.02 -7.82 -5.60
CA ASN A 67 13.91 -6.44 -6.08
C ASN A 67 12.83 -5.64 -5.32
N ALA A 68 12.54 -6.04 -4.08
CA ALA A 68 11.56 -5.37 -3.22
C ALA A 68 12.13 -4.17 -2.47
N TRP A 69 13.46 -4.01 -2.39
CA TRP A 69 14.09 -2.84 -1.77
C TRP A 69 15.54 -2.64 -2.23
N PRO A 70 15.89 -1.48 -2.83
CA PRO A 70 14.96 -0.50 -3.41
C PRO A 70 14.06 -1.16 -4.46
N VAL A 71 12.88 -0.59 -4.71
CA VAL A 71 11.89 -1.27 -5.56
C VAL A 71 12.26 -1.10 -7.03
N THR A 72 12.67 -2.20 -7.65
CA THR A 72 13.04 -2.29 -9.08
C THR A 72 12.36 -3.48 -9.77
N LEU A 73 11.30 -3.99 -9.15
CA LEU A 73 10.58 -5.19 -9.58
C LEU A 73 10.08 -5.09 -11.01
N CYS A 74 9.51 -3.94 -11.41
CA CYS A 74 8.92 -3.83 -12.74
C CYS A 74 10.01 -3.94 -13.81
N LYS A 75 11.15 -3.28 -13.60
CA LYS A 75 12.27 -3.27 -14.53
C LYS A 75 13.07 -4.56 -14.58
N GLU A 76 13.36 -5.14 -13.42
CA GLU A 76 14.26 -6.30 -13.31
C GLU A 76 13.54 -7.64 -13.53
N CYS A 77 12.21 -7.70 -13.37
CA CYS A 77 11.46 -8.95 -13.42
C CYS A 77 10.54 -9.11 -14.65
N ILE A 78 10.65 -8.22 -15.64
CA ILE A 78 9.80 -8.23 -16.84
C ILE A 78 9.86 -9.55 -17.60
N ASP A 79 11.05 -10.11 -17.82
CA ASP A 79 11.20 -11.35 -18.60
C ASP A 79 10.51 -12.53 -17.92
N GLN A 80 10.64 -12.61 -16.59
CA GLN A 80 9.99 -13.65 -15.79
C GLN A 80 8.48 -13.48 -15.81
N TYR A 81 7.98 -12.24 -15.76
CA TYR A 81 6.55 -11.93 -15.84
C TYR A 81 5.95 -12.32 -17.19
N VAL A 82 6.61 -11.96 -18.29
CA VAL A 82 6.16 -12.30 -19.65
C VAL A 82 6.14 -13.81 -19.85
N MET A 83 7.20 -14.50 -19.43
CA MET A 83 7.28 -15.96 -19.50
C MET A 83 6.17 -16.61 -18.67
N PHE A 84 5.94 -16.13 -17.45
CA PHE A 84 4.87 -16.60 -16.58
C PHE A 84 3.48 -16.47 -17.23
N LYS A 85 3.16 -15.31 -17.82
CA LYS A 85 1.89 -15.15 -18.55
C LYS A 85 1.81 -16.09 -19.75
N SER A 86 2.90 -16.24 -20.51
CA SER A 86 2.95 -17.15 -21.66
C SER A 86 2.68 -18.60 -21.25
N LYS A 87 3.30 -19.08 -20.17
CA LYS A 87 3.11 -20.47 -19.70
C LYS A 87 1.72 -20.73 -19.17
N TYR A 88 1.10 -19.75 -18.52
CA TYR A 88 -0.31 -19.85 -18.15
C TYR A 88 -1.24 -19.87 -19.38
N ASP A 89 -0.98 -19.04 -20.38
CA ASP A 89 -1.73 -19.01 -21.64
C ASP A 89 -1.61 -20.33 -22.43
N GLU A 90 -0.42 -20.93 -22.48
CA GLU A 90 -0.18 -22.25 -23.07
C GLU A 90 -1.01 -23.33 -22.34
N LEU A 91 -1.02 -23.32 -21.01
CA LEU A 91 -1.80 -24.24 -20.18
C LEU A 91 -3.32 -24.11 -20.44
N LEU A 92 -3.81 -22.87 -20.65
CA LEU A 92 -5.22 -22.61 -20.94
C LEU A 92 -5.67 -23.09 -22.33
N LYS A 93 -4.81 -22.97 -23.34
CA LYS A 93 -5.16 -23.19 -24.75
C LYS A 93 -4.88 -24.61 -25.25
N THR A 94 -4.01 -25.36 -24.59
CA THR A 94 -3.61 -26.69 -25.05
C THR A 94 -4.70 -27.73 -24.83
N VAL A 95 -5.00 -28.48 -25.89
CA VAL A 95 -5.93 -29.61 -25.90
C VAL A 95 -5.21 -30.81 -26.52
N GLU A 96 -5.07 -31.87 -25.74
CA GLU A 96 -4.33 -33.07 -26.14
C GLU A 96 -5.28 -34.28 -26.11
N ASN A 97 -5.38 -35.01 -27.21
CA ASN A 97 -6.30 -36.16 -27.36
C ASN A 97 -7.75 -35.84 -26.93
N GLY A 98 -8.23 -34.62 -27.23
CA GLY A 98 -9.57 -34.14 -26.87
C GLY A 98 -9.71 -33.72 -25.40
N THR A 99 -8.66 -33.83 -24.59
CA THR A 99 -8.64 -33.41 -23.18
C THR A 99 -7.94 -32.06 -23.04
N SER A 100 -8.63 -31.07 -22.47
CA SER A 100 -8.05 -29.74 -22.22
C SER A 100 -7.26 -29.72 -20.91
N CYS A 101 -6.01 -29.23 -20.94
CA CYS A 101 -5.20 -29.10 -19.73
C CYS A 101 -5.85 -28.13 -18.71
N LYS A 102 -6.56 -27.11 -19.20
CA LYS A 102 -7.38 -26.22 -18.38
C LYS A 102 -8.39 -26.97 -17.53
N THR A 103 -9.14 -27.90 -18.12
CA THR A 103 -10.19 -28.64 -17.39
C THR A 103 -9.63 -29.59 -16.34
N ILE A 104 -8.34 -29.94 -16.43
CA ILE A 104 -7.65 -30.79 -15.45
C ILE A 104 -7.13 -29.97 -14.27
N TYR A 105 -6.50 -28.81 -14.53
CA TYR A 105 -5.73 -28.09 -13.52
C TYR A 105 -6.33 -26.76 -13.05
N ILE A 106 -7.31 -26.21 -13.76
CA ILE A 106 -7.88 -24.89 -13.46
C ILE A 106 -9.37 -25.07 -13.13
N SER A 107 -9.76 -24.57 -11.97
CA SER A 107 -11.12 -24.65 -11.43
C SER A 107 -11.66 -26.08 -11.31
N HIS A 108 -10.75 -27.05 -11.15
CA HIS A 108 -11.08 -28.45 -10.91
C HIS A 108 -11.47 -28.71 -9.45
N ASP A 109 -10.88 -27.97 -8.51
CA ASP A 109 -11.17 -28.07 -7.08
C ASP A 109 -11.50 -26.69 -6.47
N ARG A 110 -11.91 -26.68 -5.20
CA ARG A 110 -12.32 -25.45 -4.49
C ARG A 110 -11.16 -24.52 -4.14
N LEU A 111 -9.94 -25.04 -4.04
CA LEU A 111 -8.75 -24.26 -3.75
C LEU A 111 -8.25 -23.55 -5.01
N ASP A 112 -8.34 -24.22 -6.17
CA ASP A 112 -7.91 -23.72 -7.48
C ASP A 112 -6.52 -23.07 -7.43
N ALA A 113 -5.56 -23.81 -6.87
CA ALA A 113 -4.24 -23.27 -6.54
C ALA A 113 -3.54 -22.62 -7.74
N VAL A 114 -3.67 -23.21 -8.93
CA VAL A 114 -3.08 -22.68 -10.17
C VAL A 114 -3.63 -21.28 -10.48
N LEU A 115 -4.96 -21.10 -10.39
CA LEU A 115 -5.58 -19.80 -10.60
C LEU A 115 -5.24 -18.80 -9.48
N GLU A 116 -5.19 -19.24 -8.23
CA GLU A 116 -4.86 -18.37 -7.09
C GLU A 116 -3.44 -17.82 -7.20
N TYR A 117 -2.45 -18.66 -7.49
CA TYR A 117 -1.08 -18.19 -7.75
C TYR A 117 -1.00 -17.31 -9.00
N TYR A 118 -1.78 -17.61 -10.03
CA TYR A 118 -1.85 -16.76 -11.22
C TYR A 118 -2.30 -15.34 -10.88
N ASN A 119 -3.43 -15.23 -10.19
CA ASN A 119 -4.02 -13.97 -9.77
C ASN A 119 -3.14 -13.22 -8.75
N GLY A 120 -2.49 -13.94 -7.84
CA GLY A 120 -1.57 -13.36 -6.87
C GLY A 120 -0.41 -12.63 -7.54
N ILE A 121 0.23 -13.28 -8.52
CA ILE A 121 1.33 -12.66 -9.29
C ILE A 121 0.83 -11.51 -10.16
N LEU A 122 -0.32 -11.65 -10.83
CA LEU A 122 -0.94 -10.55 -11.58
C LEU A 122 -1.18 -9.33 -10.69
N ASN A 123 -1.73 -9.54 -9.50
CA ASN A 123 -2.02 -8.47 -8.54
C ASN A 123 -0.76 -7.74 -8.08
N VAL A 124 0.37 -8.45 -7.89
CA VAL A 124 1.66 -7.81 -7.59
C VAL A 124 2.09 -6.88 -8.72
N TRP A 125 1.98 -7.35 -9.98
CA TRP A 125 2.34 -6.55 -11.15
C TRP A 125 1.42 -5.34 -11.36
N GLU A 126 0.12 -5.52 -11.18
CA GLU A 126 -0.89 -4.48 -11.34
C GLU A 126 -0.82 -3.42 -10.23
N LYS A 127 -0.61 -3.83 -8.97
CA LYS A 127 -0.39 -2.88 -7.86
C LYS A 127 0.87 -2.05 -8.03
N GLY A 128 1.90 -2.62 -8.66
CA GLY A 128 3.09 -1.88 -9.06
C GLY A 128 2.88 -0.97 -10.27
N ASN A 129 1.69 -0.99 -10.88
CA ASN A 129 1.40 -0.34 -12.16
C ASN A 129 2.50 -0.60 -13.20
N CYS A 130 3.06 -1.81 -13.20
CA CYS A 130 4.28 -2.11 -13.95
C CYS A 130 4.07 -2.02 -15.47
N ASN A 131 2.83 -2.14 -15.94
CA ASN A 131 2.49 -1.92 -17.33
C ASN A 131 2.86 -0.51 -17.81
N ALA A 132 2.77 0.51 -16.95
CA ALA A 132 3.11 1.89 -17.29
C ALA A 132 4.62 2.12 -17.49
N CYS A 133 5.48 1.19 -17.05
CA CYS A 133 6.92 1.29 -17.28
C CYS A 133 7.31 0.92 -18.73
N TYR A 134 6.39 0.28 -19.48
CA TYR A 134 6.67 -0.35 -20.76
C TYR A 134 5.71 0.08 -21.86
N ASP A 135 6.22 0.07 -23.09
CA ASP A 135 5.42 0.04 -24.31
C ASP A 135 5.18 -1.42 -24.73
N TRP A 136 3.90 -1.77 -24.89
CA TRP A 136 3.42 -3.10 -25.23
C TRP A 136 2.99 -3.21 -26.70
N SER A 137 3.32 -2.24 -27.55
CA SER A 137 2.95 -2.26 -28.98
C SER A 137 3.63 -3.37 -29.79
N GLY A 138 4.78 -3.86 -29.30
CA GLY A 138 5.59 -4.90 -29.94
C GLY A 138 5.40 -6.30 -29.34
N PRO A 139 6.03 -7.33 -29.94
CA PRO A 139 6.00 -8.69 -29.41
C PRO A 139 6.77 -8.84 -28.09
N VAL A 140 7.72 -7.94 -27.84
CA VAL A 140 8.52 -7.88 -26.61
C VAL A 140 8.30 -6.51 -25.99
N PRO A 141 7.97 -6.42 -24.68
CA PRO A 141 7.78 -5.14 -24.01
C PRO A 141 9.11 -4.39 -23.95
N VAL A 142 9.09 -3.11 -24.33
CA VAL A 142 10.26 -2.23 -24.29
C VAL A 142 10.00 -1.10 -23.31
N LEU A 143 11.01 -0.70 -22.51
CA LEU A 143 10.85 0.42 -21.60
C LEU A 143 10.34 1.67 -22.33
N SER A 144 9.32 2.31 -21.75
CA SER A 144 8.71 3.52 -22.29
C SER A 144 9.74 4.64 -22.39
N ASN A 145 9.52 5.58 -23.31
CA ASN A 145 10.40 6.74 -23.45
C ASN A 145 10.45 7.56 -22.16
N ASP A 146 9.32 7.69 -21.47
CA ASP A 146 9.22 8.39 -20.19
C ASP A 146 10.03 7.72 -19.09
N THR A 147 9.95 6.38 -18.98
CA THR A 147 10.75 5.62 -18.01
C THR A 147 12.24 5.74 -18.30
N LYS A 148 12.65 5.64 -19.56
CA LYS A 148 14.06 5.83 -19.96
C LYS A 148 14.56 7.25 -19.64
N HIS A 149 13.73 8.26 -19.88
CA HIS A 149 14.07 9.64 -19.59
C HIS A 149 14.19 9.88 -18.08
N PHE A 150 13.24 9.37 -17.30
CA PHE A 150 13.30 9.41 -15.83
C PHE A 150 14.59 8.78 -15.32
N ASP A 151 14.89 7.54 -15.75
CA ASP A 151 16.07 6.79 -15.30
C ASP A 151 17.37 7.54 -15.58
N LYS A 152 17.45 8.24 -16.71
CA LYS A 152 18.61 9.09 -17.05
C LYS A 152 18.75 10.25 -16.06
N MET A 153 17.68 11.03 -15.86
CA MET A 153 17.69 12.18 -14.95
C MET A 153 17.93 11.78 -13.49
N PHE A 154 17.36 10.64 -13.09
CA PHE A 154 17.59 10.03 -11.77
C PHE A 154 19.06 9.68 -11.58
N LYS A 155 19.68 8.96 -12.53
CA LYS A 155 21.11 8.62 -12.49
C LYS A 155 21.99 9.86 -12.43
N GLU A 156 21.70 10.88 -13.24
CA GLU A 156 22.44 12.14 -13.23
C GLU A 156 22.34 12.85 -11.88
N THR A 157 21.14 12.93 -11.30
CA THR A 157 20.89 13.55 -9.99
C THR A 157 21.60 12.80 -8.87
N MET A 158 21.44 11.47 -8.81
CA MET A 158 22.06 10.64 -7.78
C MET A 158 23.59 10.65 -7.89
N ASN A 159 24.14 10.67 -9.12
CA ASN A 159 25.57 10.80 -9.32
C ASN A 159 26.10 12.17 -8.87
N CYS A 160 25.37 13.25 -9.13
CA CYS A 160 25.71 14.58 -8.60
C CYS A 160 25.78 14.56 -7.06
N ILE A 161 24.75 13.99 -6.41
CA ILE A 161 24.67 13.90 -4.96
C ILE A 161 25.83 13.06 -4.39
N ALA A 162 26.09 11.88 -4.97
CA ALA A 162 27.16 10.99 -4.53
C ALA A 162 28.54 11.64 -4.67
N THR A 163 28.82 12.25 -5.82
CA THR A 163 30.11 12.89 -6.10
C THR A 163 30.37 14.07 -5.16
N ASN A 164 29.37 14.93 -4.93
CA ASN A 164 29.57 16.09 -4.05
C ASN A 164 29.55 15.73 -2.56
N SER A 165 28.79 14.71 -2.15
CA SER A 165 28.82 14.20 -0.77
C SER A 165 30.17 13.59 -0.38
N THR A 166 30.90 13.00 -1.33
CA THR A 166 32.26 12.49 -1.06
C THR A 166 33.31 13.59 -1.07
N THR A 167 33.10 14.64 -1.87
CA THR A 167 34.06 15.76 -2.00
C THR A 167 33.96 16.73 -0.83
N THR A 168 32.76 16.89 -0.26
CA THR A 168 32.46 17.90 0.75
C THR A 168 31.58 17.29 1.84
N ASN A 169 31.93 17.51 3.11
CA ASN A 169 31.11 17.07 4.25
C ASN A 169 29.96 18.05 4.55
N MET A 170 29.82 19.11 3.75
CA MET A 170 28.85 20.18 3.95
C MET A 170 27.62 19.94 3.07
N SER A 171 26.52 19.52 3.68
CA SER A 171 25.28 19.21 2.96
C SER A 171 24.76 20.41 2.14
N ASP A 172 24.94 21.63 2.63
CA ASP A 172 24.56 22.87 1.95
C ASP A 172 25.20 23.02 0.56
N GLU A 173 26.47 22.63 0.42
CA GLU A 173 27.18 22.74 -0.85
C GLU A 173 26.70 21.69 -1.87
N VAL A 174 26.36 20.49 -1.39
CA VAL A 174 25.71 19.45 -2.19
C VAL A 174 24.34 19.94 -2.68
N CYS A 175 23.56 20.57 -1.82
CA CYS A 175 22.26 21.14 -2.16
C CYS A 175 22.40 22.19 -3.27
N GLU A 176 23.31 23.15 -3.14
CA GLU A 176 23.50 24.21 -4.15
C GLU A 176 23.94 23.65 -5.49
N ARG A 177 24.91 22.71 -5.50
CA ARG A 177 25.46 22.14 -6.74
C ARG A 177 24.48 21.23 -7.47
N CYS A 178 23.68 20.47 -6.75
CA CYS A 178 22.76 19.48 -7.33
C CYS A 178 21.30 19.96 -7.41
N MET A 179 21.00 21.20 -6.98
CA MET A 179 19.66 21.78 -6.97
C MET A 179 18.99 21.69 -8.35
N GLN A 180 19.71 22.07 -9.41
CA GLN A 180 19.14 22.10 -10.75
C GLN A 180 18.76 20.70 -11.24
N SER A 181 19.63 19.70 -11.05
CA SER A 181 19.33 18.31 -11.41
C SER A 181 18.12 17.78 -10.63
N TYR A 182 18.08 18.03 -9.32
CA TYR A 182 16.94 17.65 -8.48
C TYR A 182 15.63 18.30 -8.93
N LEU A 183 15.63 19.61 -9.20
CA LEU A 183 14.43 20.34 -9.64
C LEU A 183 13.94 19.85 -11.00
N GLN A 184 14.85 19.60 -11.95
CA GLN A 184 14.49 19.05 -13.25
C GLN A 184 13.86 17.65 -13.11
N LEU A 185 14.44 16.79 -12.27
CA LEU A 185 13.88 15.47 -11.98
C LEU A 185 12.49 15.56 -11.34
N ASP A 186 12.30 16.43 -10.34
CA ASP A 186 11.02 16.63 -9.66
C ASP A 186 9.94 17.18 -10.60
N LEU A 187 10.30 18.13 -11.46
CA LEU A 187 9.40 18.68 -12.48
C LEU A 187 8.99 17.61 -13.50
N PHE A 188 9.94 16.80 -13.97
CA PHE A 188 9.62 15.71 -14.88
C PHE A 188 8.71 14.67 -14.22
N TYR A 189 9.03 14.23 -13.00
CA TYR A 189 8.17 13.32 -12.24
C TYR A 189 6.73 13.86 -12.10
N ARG A 190 6.57 15.14 -11.77
CA ARG A 190 5.24 15.78 -11.69
C ARG A 190 4.51 15.79 -13.03
N SER A 191 5.21 15.89 -14.15
CA SER A 191 4.59 15.83 -15.48
C SER A 191 4.08 14.43 -15.87
N LEU A 192 4.68 13.37 -15.31
CA LEU A 192 4.22 11.99 -15.52
C LEU A 192 2.95 11.65 -14.74
N SER A 193 2.72 12.35 -13.64
CA SER A 193 1.56 12.14 -12.79
C SER A 193 0.36 12.96 -13.24
N LYS A 194 -0.76 12.31 -13.50
CA LYS A 194 -2.04 13.01 -13.76
C LYS A 194 -2.65 13.61 -12.48
N ASP A 195 -2.27 13.09 -11.31
CA ASP A 195 -2.70 13.57 -10.00
C ASP A 195 -1.54 14.23 -9.24
N SER A 196 -1.81 14.98 -8.17
CA SER A 196 -0.73 15.53 -7.33
C SER A 196 0.06 14.48 -6.54
N ILE A 197 -0.41 13.23 -6.51
CA ILE A 197 0.09 12.15 -5.63
C ILE A 197 0.92 11.09 -6.39
N GLY A 198 0.77 10.93 -7.72
CA GLY A 198 1.61 9.98 -8.49
C GLY A 198 1.18 8.53 -8.49
N LEU A 199 0.01 8.19 -7.93
CA LEU A 199 -0.30 6.80 -7.60
C LEU A 199 -0.93 5.98 -8.74
N ASP A 200 -1.75 6.60 -9.60
CA ASP A 200 -2.61 5.81 -10.51
C ASP A 200 -2.09 5.74 -11.96
N SER A 201 -1.12 6.58 -12.34
CA SER A 201 -0.60 6.63 -13.72
C SER A 201 0.89 6.34 -13.87
N VAL A 202 1.65 6.29 -12.77
CA VAL A 202 3.11 6.18 -12.83
C VAL A 202 3.55 4.77 -12.39
N CYS A 203 4.56 4.25 -13.09
CA CYS A 203 5.28 3.02 -12.74
C CYS A 203 5.82 3.08 -11.30
N PHE A 204 5.60 2.04 -10.50
CA PHE A 204 6.00 2.08 -9.09
C PHE A 204 7.52 2.15 -8.86
N ASP A 205 8.35 1.58 -9.74
CA ASP A 205 9.81 1.75 -9.69
C ASP A 205 10.22 3.24 -9.75
N ILE A 206 9.50 4.06 -10.55
CA ILE A 206 9.71 5.51 -10.64
C ILE A 206 9.28 6.20 -9.35
N VAL A 207 8.11 5.81 -8.82
CA VAL A 207 7.56 6.36 -7.57
C VAL A 207 8.50 6.11 -6.39
N ASP A 208 8.99 4.87 -6.24
CA ASP A 208 9.93 4.50 -5.18
C ASP A 208 11.28 5.24 -5.32
N SER A 209 11.81 5.29 -6.54
CA SER A 209 13.04 6.04 -6.85
C SER A 209 12.90 7.51 -6.47
N MET A 210 11.80 8.16 -6.87
CA MET A 210 11.56 9.57 -6.55
C MET A 210 11.33 9.80 -5.05
N ASN A 211 10.59 8.92 -4.39
CA ASN A 211 10.38 9.00 -2.94
C ASN A 211 11.69 8.85 -2.16
N THR A 212 12.55 7.92 -2.60
CA THR A 212 13.89 7.73 -2.04
C THR A 212 14.74 8.98 -2.28
N THR A 213 14.77 9.53 -3.50
CA THR A 213 15.50 10.77 -3.79
C THR A 213 14.99 11.95 -2.94
N ARG A 214 13.68 12.10 -2.77
CA ARG A 214 13.09 13.13 -1.90
C ARG A 214 13.48 12.93 -0.43
N SER A 215 13.54 11.69 0.04
CA SER A 215 13.99 11.38 1.40
C SER A 215 15.45 11.81 1.59
N ILE A 216 16.33 11.43 0.66
CA ILE A 216 17.75 11.83 0.70
C ILE A 216 17.90 13.35 0.65
N TRP A 217 17.19 14.01 -0.27
CA TRP A 217 17.24 15.46 -0.43
C TRP A 217 16.77 16.23 0.82
N SER A 218 15.66 15.79 1.41
CA SER A 218 15.00 16.53 2.49
C SER A 218 15.47 16.14 3.88
N LYS A 219 15.67 14.85 4.17
CA LYS A 219 16.00 14.34 5.50
C LYS A 219 17.50 14.18 5.69
N ASP A 220 18.18 13.55 4.73
CA ASP A 220 19.59 13.20 4.90
C ASP A 220 20.47 14.45 4.65
N LEU A 221 20.20 15.20 3.57
CA LEU A 221 20.94 16.41 3.21
C LEU A 221 20.34 17.71 3.79
N ASN A 222 19.10 17.68 4.30
CA ASN A 222 18.41 18.86 4.83
C ASN A 222 18.33 20.06 3.84
N CYS A 223 18.24 19.79 2.53
CA CYS A 223 18.22 20.84 1.51
C CYS A 223 16.93 21.68 1.51
N CYS A 224 15.85 21.20 2.13
CA CYS A 224 14.58 21.91 2.23
C CYS A 224 14.59 22.97 3.34
N LYS A 225 15.34 24.06 3.16
CA LYS A 225 15.40 25.18 4.13
C LYS A 225 14.15 26.08 4.13
N LEU A 226 13.39 26.15 3.02
CA LEU A 226 12.22 27.02 2.87
C LEU A 226 11.09 26.74 3.87
N ARG A 227 10.99 25.52 4.41
CA ARG A 227 10.02 25.19 5.47
C ARG A 227 10.41 25.72 6.86
N LYS A 228 11.51 26.47 6.95
CA LYS A 228 11.93 27.26 8.12
C LYS A 228 11.78 28.78 7.89
N THR A 229 11.03 29.20 6.86
CA THR A 229 10.57 30.60 6.81
C THR A 229 9.77 30.88 8.08
N PRO A 230 9.95 32.06 8.70
CA PRO A 230 9.49 32.26 10.06
C PRO A 230 7.96 32.29 10.05
N GLU A 231 7.36 31.23 10.58
CA GLU A 231 5.96 31.16 10.98
C GLU A 231 5.56 32.38 11.83
N VAL A 232 6.54 33.10 12.38
CA VAL A 232 6.42 34.41 13.03
C VAL A 232 5.53 35.38 12.26
N ILE A 233 5.66 35.56 10.94
CA ILE A 233 4.81 36.52 10.20
C ILE A 233 3.35 36.05 10.24
N PHE A 234 3.12 34.76 10.01
CA PHE A 234 1.80 34.15 10.07
C PHE A 234 1.19 34.22 11.49
N LEU A 235 1.99 33.96 12.52
CA LEU A 235 1.60 34.05 13.93
C LEU A 235 1.27 35.49 14.33
N VAL A 236 2.04 36.48 13.88
CA VAL A 236 1.78 37.91 14.13
C VAL A 236 0.48 38.34 13.47
N CYS A 237 0.27 38.00 12.20
CA CYS A 237 -0.99 38.30 11.50
C CYS A 237 -2.19 37.65 12.20
N THR A 238 -2.07 36.37 12.57
CA THR A 238 -3.13 35.64 13.28
C THR A 238 -3.41 36.26 14.65
N GLY A 239 -2.37 36.69 15.38
CA GLY A 239 -2.49 37.37 16.66
C GLY A 239 -3.23 38.71 16.55
N ILE A 240 -2.87 39.54 15.55
CA ILE A 240 -3.55 40.82 15.29
C ILE A 240 -5.03 40.58 14.98
N ILE A 241 -5.33 39.67 14.05
CA ILE A 241 -6.71 39.35 13.65
C ILE A 241 -7.52 38.83 14.84
N SER A 242 -6.93 37.99 15.69
CA SER A 242 -7.59 37.46 16.89
C SER A 242 -7.84 38.53 17.96
N PHE A 243 -7.03 39.59 18.00
CA PHE A 243 -7.14 40.68 18.97
C PHE A 243 -8.12 41.79 18.53
N LEU A 244 -8.38 41.94 17.22
CA LEU A 244 -9.31 42.92 16.68
C LEU A 244 -10.74 42.85 17.28
N PRO A 245 -11.36 41.67 17.49
CA PRO A 245 -12.67 41.57 18.14
C PRO A 245 -12.64 42.06 19.59
N ILE A 246 -11.56 41.75 20.32
CA ILE A 246 -11.39 42.18 21.72
C ILE A 246 -11.30 43.71 21.77
N LEU A 247 -10.46 44.30 20.91
CA LEU A 247 -10.37 45.75 20.78
C LEU A 247 -11.70 46.38 20.37
N PHE A 248 -12.45 45.76 19.47
CA PHE A 248 -13.78 46.24 19.07
C PHE A 248 -14.74 46.27 20.27
N TYR A 249 -14.82 45.20 21.06
CA TYR A 249 -15.69 45.17 22.25
C TYR A 249 -15.25 46.16 23.34
N VAL A 250 -13.94 46.32 23.56
CA VAL A 250 -13.38 47.32 24.48
C VAL A 250 -13.72 48.73 23.99
N ALA A 251 -13.52 49.03 22.71
CA ALA A 251 -13.86 50.31 22.11
C ALA A 251 -15.37 50.58 22.21
N VAL A 252 -16.23 49.59 21.99
CA VAL A 252 -17.68 49.75 22.22
C VAL A 252 -17.96 50.04 23.70
N ARG A 253 -17.27 49.40 24.64
CA ARG A 253 -17.50 49.63 26.08
C ARG A 253 -17.12 51.04 26.56
N PHE A 254 -15.99 51.57 26.07
CA PHE A 254 -15.40 52.83 26.54
C PHE A 254 -15.68 54.03 25.63
N CYS A 255 -15.77 53.82 24.31
CA CYS A 255 -16.06 54.84 23.31
C CYS A 255 -17.53 54.85 22.86
N SER A 256 -18.40 53.95 23.34
CA SER A 256 -19.84 54.22 23.24
C SER A 256 -20.10 55.52 23.99
N PRO A 257 -20.57 56.57 23.30
CA PRO A 257 -20.95 57.77 24.01
C PRO A 257 -22.01 57.33 25.02
N ILE A 258 -21.81 57.74 26.27
CA ILE A 258 -22.93 58.10 27.12
C ILE A 258 -23.67 59.20 26.32
N ARG A 259 -24.50 58.80 25.34
CA ARG A 259 -25.67 59.59 25.00
C ARG A 259 -26.51 59.38 26.26
N ALA A 260 -26.46 60.31 27.21
CA ALA A 260 -27.36 61.44 27.14
C ALA A 260 -28.65 60.96 26.49
N LEU A 261 -29.40 60.14 27.24
CA LEU A 261 -30.76 59.78 26.88
C LEU A 261 -31.45 61.13 26.65
N PRO A 262 -31.78 61.55 25.40
CA PRO A 262 -32.69 62.67 25.29
C PRO A 262 -33.96 62.22 26.02
N ASN A 263 -34.50 63.11 26.84
CA ASN A 263 -35.62 62.91 27.77
C ASN A 263 -36.94 62.44 27.11
N ILE A 264 -36.93 61.40 26.25
CA ILE A 264 -38.04 61.01 25.37
C ILE A 264 -38.55 59.59 25.66
N LEU A 265 -38.03 58.91 26.68
CA LEU A 265 -38.77 57.83 27.35
C LEU A 265 -38.93 58.12 28.84
N LYS A 266 -39.26 59.38 29.15
CA LYS A 266 -40.01 59.70 30.37
C LYS A 266 -41.50 59.44 30.11
N GLU A 267 -41.84 58.26 29.60
CA GLU A 267 -43.23 57.83 29.60
C GLU A 267 -43.55 57.25 30.97
N SER A 268 -44.32 58.03 31.71
CA SER A 268 -44.61 57.87 33.13
C SER A 268 -45.48 56.63 33.39
N ARG A 269 -44.86 55.48 33.70
CA ARG A 269 -45.57 54.39 34.41
C ARG A 269 -46.18 54.87 35.73
N PHE A 270 -45.66 55.96 36.30
CA PHE A 270 -46.16 56.60 37.51
C PHE A 270 -47.54 57.28 37.35
N LYS A 271 -47.94 57.71 36.13
CA LYS A 271 -49.31 58.22 35.90
C LYS A 271 -50.34 57.10 35.80
N GLN A 272 -49.95 55.93 35.31
CA GLN A 272 -50.85 54.78 35.17
C GLN A 272 -51.20 54.15 36.53
N SER A 273 -50.29 54.17 37.52
CA SER A 273 -50.60 53.69 38.87
C SER A 273 -51.52 54.65 39.65
N PHE A 274 -51.42 55.96 39.42
CA PHE A 274 -52.30 56.95 40.07
C PHE A 274 -53.74 56.87 39.56
N LEU A 275 -53.95 56.71 38.25
CA LEU A 275 -55.29 56.57 37.67
C LEU A 275 -55.96 55.22 38.02
N ARG A 276 -55.18 54.15 38.22
CA ARG A 276 -55.71 52.86 38.68
C ARG A 276 -56.04 52.85 40.17
N SER A 277 -55.30 53.62 40.98
CA SER A 277 -55.57 53.77 42.42
C SER A 277 -56.80 54.65 42.70
N SER A 278 -57.02 55.69 41.89
CA SER A 278 -58.17 56.59 42.03
C SER A 278 -59.52 55.99 41.62
N SER A 279 -59.54 54.90 40.85
CA SER A 279 -60.78 54.26 40.38
C SER A 279 -61.15 52.98 41.16
N GLY A 280 -60.40 52.65 42.22
CA GLY A 280 -60.56 51.42 43.01
C GLY A 280 -61.00 51.63 44.46
N ARG A 281 -61.45 52.83 44.85
CA ARG A 281 -61.95 53.11 46.20
C ARG A 281 -63.03 54.19 46.15
N ILE A 282 -64.19 53.88 46.76
CA ILE A 282 -65.48 54.60 46.85
C ILE A 282 -66.49 54.15 45.77
N ASN A 283 -67.62 53.47 46.00
CA ASN A 283 -68.44 53.16 47.20
C ASN A 283 -68.49 54.22 48.29
#